data_AF-A0A7X8KWD6-F1
#
_entry.id   AF-A0A7X8KWD6-F1
#
_cell.length_a   1.000
_cell.length_b   1.000
_cell.length_c   1.000
_cell.angle_alpha   90.00
_cell.angle_beta   90.00
_cell.angle_gamma   90.00
#
_symmetry.space_group_name_H-M   'P 1'
#
loop_
_entity.id
_entity.type
_entity.pdbx_description
1 polymer ?
#
loop_
_entity_poly.entity_id
_entity_poly.type
_entity_poly.pdbx_seq_one_letter_code
_entity_poly.pdbx_strand_id
1 'polypeptide(L)'
;MKYGYITFKSVSFAMKAESILKKKGIAFKTIPVPRSISTDCGISIRFKIGDKEEIESLLEGVYEKIYLDPIPLNPKGHITSGHET
;
A
#
# COMPACT_ATOMS: atom_id res chain seq x y z
N MET A 1 6.86 1.27 17.77
CA MET A 1 6.83 0.03 16.96
C MET A 1 6.74 0.44 15.50
N LYS A 2 7.68 0.04 14.65
CA LYS A 2 7.73 0.46 13.23
C LYS A 2 6.92 -0.49 12.35
N TYR A 3 6.07 0.07 11.51
CA TYR A 3 5.27 -0.67 10.53
C TYR A 3 5.58 -0.18 9.12
N GLY A 4 5.45 -1.07 8.15
CA GLY A 4 5.51 -0.74 6.73
C GLY A 4 4.11 -0.78 6.12
N TYR A 5 3.92 -0.02 5.06
CA TYR A 5 2.70 0.04 4.27
C TYR A 5 3.06 -0.11 2.80
N ILE A 6 2.41 -1.02 2.10
CA ILE A 6 2.61 -1.22 0.66
C ILE A 6 1.41 -0.66 -0.08
N THR A 7 1.68 0.14 -1.09
CA THR A 7 0.67 0.62 -2.04
C THR A 7 0.82 -0.10 -3.38
N PHE A 8 -0.30 -0.21 -4.07
CA PHE A 8 -0.40 -0.85 -5.36
C PHE A 8 -0.94 0.13 -6.39
N LYS A 9 -0.49 -0.01 -7.63
CA LYS A 9 -0.98 0.78 -8.77
C LYS A 9 -2.44 0.46 -9.11
N SER A 10 -2.88 -0.77 -8.84
CA SER A 10 -4.23 -1.24 -9.14
C SER A 10 -4.68 -2.31 -8.15
N VAL A 11 -6.00 -2.46 -7.99
CA VAL A 11 -6.63 -3.46 -7.11
C VAL A 11 -6.18 -4.88 -7.46
N SER A 12 -5.96 -5.17 -8.75
CA SER A 12 -5.47 -6.47 -9.22
C SER A 12 -4.13 -6.86 -8.60
N PHE A 13 -3.20 -5.89 -8.47
CA PHE A 13 -1.90 -6.12 -7.81
C PHE A 13 -2.08 -6.30 -6.30
N ALA A 14 -2.97 -5.53 -5.66
CA ALA A 14 -3.28 -5.68 -4.23
C ALA A 14 -3.85 -7.07 -3.93
N MET A 15 -4.81 -7.55 -4.73
CA MET A 15 -5.38 -8.89 -4.62
C MET A 15 -4.34 -9.98 -4.82
N LYS A 16 -3.44 -9.82 -5.81
CA LYS A 16 -2.34 -10.77 -6.06
C LYS A 16 -1.38 -10.82 -4.87
N ALA A 17 -0.98 -9.67 -4.35
CA ALA A 17 -0.13 -9.57 -3.17
C ALA A 17 -0.77 -10.20 -1.94
N GLU A 18 -2.06 -9.92 -1.70
CA GLU A 18 -2.83 -10.51 -0.61
C GLU A 18 -2.79 -12.04 -0.66
N SER A 19 -3.00 -12.61 -1.85
CA SER A 19 -2.96 -14.06 -2.05
C SER A 19 -1.57 -14.66 -1.78
N ILE A 20 -0.50 -13.99 -2.22
CA ILE A 20 0.89 -14.42 -1.98
C ILE A 20 1.21 -14.40 -0.48
N LEU A 21 0.89 -13.30 0.20
CA LEU A 21 1.12 -13.13 1.64
C LEU A 21 0.35 -14.15 2.46
N LYS A 22 -0.92 -14.38 2.09
CA LYS A 22 -1.79 -15.37 2.74
C LYS A 22 -1.28 -16.80 2.54
N LYS A 23 -0.78 -17.13 1.34
CA LYS A 23 -0.15 -18.43 1.06
C LYS A 23 1.12 -18.66 1.89
N LYS A 24 1.90 -17.61 2.11
CA LYS A 24 3.13 -17.67 2.90
C LYS A 24 2.86 -17.68 4.41
N GLY A 25 1.65 -17.31 4.84
CA GLY A 25 1.29 -17.20 6.26
C GLY A 25 1.84 -15.94 6.94
N ILE A 26 2.17 -14.91 6.15
CA ILE A 26 2.70 -13.64 6.70
C ILE A 26 1.58 -12.85 7.35
N ALA A 27 1.86 -12.25 8.51
CA ALA A 27 0.92 -11.41 9.23
C ALA A 27 0.79 -10.02 8.56
N PHE A 28 -0.12 -9.90 7.60
CA PHE A 28 -0.45 -8.65 6.94
C PHE A 28 -1.85 -8.15 7.33
N LYS A 29 -2.10 -6.85 7.15
CA LYS A 29 -3.39 -6.22 7.44
C LYS A 29 -3.75 -5.23 6.35
N THR A 30 -4.76 -5.58 5.55
CA THR A 30 -5.30 -4.68 4.54
C THR A 30 -6.03 -3.54 5.23
N ILE A 31 -5.62 -2.31 4.94
CA ILE A 31 -6.27 -1.09 5.42
C ILE A 31 -6.60 -0.20 4.22
N PRO A 32 -7.68 0.58 4.28
CA PRO A 32 -7.88 1.65 3.30
C PRO A 32 -6.72 2.64 3.45
N VAL A 33 -6.13 3.03 2.31
CA VAL A 33 -5.03 3.99 2.30
C VAL A 33 -5.54 5.30 2.91
N PRO A 34 -4.77 5.94 3.81
CA PRO A 34 -5.16 7.24 4.34
C PRO A 34 -5.41 8.20 3.18
N ARG A 35 -6.57 8.87 3.22
CA ARG A 35 -7.12 9.73 2.16
C ARG A 35 -6.18 10.89 1.75
N SER A 36 -5.14 11.14 2.54
CA SER A 36 -4.07 12.11 2.27
C SER A 36 -2.97 11.62 1.30
N ILE A 37 -2.93 10.33 0.94
CA ILE A 37 -1.78 9.71 0.25
C ILE A 37 -2.13 9.16 -1.14
N SER A 38 -3.41 8.89 -1.46
CA SER A 38 -3.76 8.25 -2.73
C SER A 38 -5.01 8.83 -3.40
N THR A 39 -4.87 9.11 -4.70
CA THR A 39 -5.91 9.68 -5.57
C THR A 39 -6.66 8.63 -6.39
N ASP A 40 -6.17 7.38 -6.50
CA ASP A 40 -6.74 6.44 -7.48
C ASP A 40 -7.02 5.00 -6.97
N CYS A 41 -6.20 4.40 -6.10
CA CYS A 41 -6.34 2.97 -5.80
C CYS A 41 -6.77 2.56 -4.38
N GLY A 42 -6.88 3.50 -3.43
CA GLY A 42 -7.64 3.32 -2.17
C GLY A 42 -7.18 2.22 -1.17
N ILE A 43 -6.32 1.28 -1.56
CA ILE A 43 -6.00 0.07 -0.80
C ILE A 43 -4.50 -0.01 -0.54
N SER A 44 -4.14 -0.28 0.72
CA SER A 44 -2.77 -0.55 1.12
C SER A 44 -2.69 -1.68 2.13
N ILE A 45 -1.56 -2.37 2.13
CA ILE A 45 -1.30 -3.49 3.04
C ILE A 45 -0.29 -3.04 4.09
N ARG A 46 -0.70 -3.10 5.36
CA ARG A 46 0.16 -2.88 6.51
C ARG A 46 0.84 -4.18 6.92
N PHE A 47 2.14 -4.12 7.17
CA PHE A 47 2.95 -5.23 7.63
C PHE A 47 3.98 -4.76 8.68
N LYS A 48 4.62 -5.69 9.40
CA LYS A 48 5.69 -5.36 10.34
C LYS A 48 7.00 -5.18 9.58
N ILE A 49 7.83 -4.23 10.01
CA ILE A 49 9.15 -4.03 9.41
C ILE A 49 10.03 -5.30 9.42
N GLY A 50 9.82 -6.21 10.39
CA GLY A 50 10.55 -7.47 10.47
C GLY A 50 10.25 -8.42 9.30
N ASP A 51 9.05 -8.36 8.72
CA ASP A 51 8.66 -9.15 7.56
C ASP A 51 8.97 -8.43 6.23
N LYS A 52 9.54 -7.22 6.29
CA LYS A 52 9.77 -6.37 5.10
C LYS A 52 10.56 -7.11 4.02
N GLU A 53 11.67 -7.73 4.40
CA GLU A 53 12.60 -8.35 3.47
C GLU A 53 11.94 -9.51 2.70
N GLU A 54 11.18 -10.35 3.42
CA GLU A 54 10.38 -11.43 2.82
C GLU A 54 9.29 -10.87 1.91
N ILE A 55 8.56 -9.85 2.37
CA ILE A 55 7.47 -9.26 1.59
C ILE A 55 8.00 -8.57 0.33
N GLU A 56 9.12 -7.87 0.43
CA GLU A 56 9.76 -7.18 -0.69
C GLU A 56 10.17 -8.17 -1.78
N SER A 57 10.74 -9.31 -1.38
CA SER A 57 11.11 -10.39 -2.31
C SER A 57 9.87 -11.11 -2.89
N LEU A 58 8.86 -11.38 -2.05
CA LEU A 58 7.62 -12.04 -2.48
C LEU A 58 6.77 -11.20 -3.43
N LEU A 59 6.78 -9.89 -3.25
CA LEU A 59 5.98 -8.94 -4.01
C LEU A 59 6.82 -8.21 -5.06
N GLU A 60 8.05 -8.65 -5.32
CA GLU A 60 8.93 -8.06 -6.32
C GLU A 60 8.20 -7.92 -7.67
N GLY A 61 8.08 -6.69 -8.18
CA GLY A 61 7.34 -6.38 -9.42
C GLY A 61 5.81 -6.37 -9.30
N VAL A 62 5.23 -6.66 -8.11
CA VAL A 62 3.78 -6.55 -7.81
C VAL A 62 3.47 -5.27 -7.04
N TYR A 63 4.31 -4.88 -6.08
CA TYR A 63 4.13 -3.64 -5.33
C TYR A 63 4.54 -2.41 -6.14
N GLU A 64 3.94 -1.26 -5.85
CA GLU A 64 4.35 0.01 -6.47
C GLU A 64 5.31 0.80 -5.57
N LYS A 65 4.94 1.00 -4.30
CA LYS A 65 5.79 1.69 -3.33
C LYS A 65 5.60 1.13 -1.92
N ILE A 66 6.69 1.13 -1.16
CA ILE A 66 6.71 0.79 0.25
C ILE A 66 6.94 2.08 1.05
N TYR A 67 6.05 2.34 1.99
CA TYR A 67 6.12 3.44 2.96
C TYR A 67 6.47 2.88 4.32
N LEU A 68 7.42 3.48 5.00
CA LEU A 68 7.79 3.11 6.36
C LEU A 68 7.31 4.18 7.32
N ASP A 69 6.82 3.75 8.49
CA ASP A 69 6.44 4.68 9.55
C ASP A 69 7.69 5.42 10.10
N PRO A 70 7.65 6.76 10.22
CA PRO A 70 6.49 7.64 10.05
C PRO A 70 6.17 7.95 8.58
N ILE A 71 4.90 7.77 8.21
CA ILE A 71 4.44 8.08 6.85
C ILE A 71 4.50 9.61 6.65
N PRO A 72 5.20 10.12 5.62
CA PRO A 72 5.18 11.54 5.32
C PRO A 72 3.77 11.92 4.88
N LEU A 73 3.03 12.60 5.75
CA LEU A 73 1.72 13.17 5.44
C LEU A 73 1.92 14.23 4.35
N ASN A 74 1.45 13.95 3.13
CA ASN A 74 1.45 14.95 2.07
C ASN A 74 0.25 15.89 2.31
N PRO A 75 0.44 17.20 2.53
CA PRO A 75 -0.67 18.13 2.76
C PRO A 75 -1.42 18.53 1.48
N LYS A 76 -1.14 17.93 0.32
CA LYS A 76 -1.77 18.29 -0.96
C LYS A 76 -2.92 17.37 -1.33
N GLY A 77 -4.05 17.54 -0.65
CA GLY A 77 -5.36 17.19 -1.19
C GLY A 77 -5.91 18.37 -1.99
N HIS A 78 -5.44 18.57 -3.22
CA HIS A 78 -6.17 19.42 -4.16
C HIS A 78 -7.15 18.52 -4.92
N ILE A 79 -8.42 18.62 -4.54
CA ILE A 79 -9.55 18.19 -5.34
C ILE A 79 -9.60 19.05 -6.60
N THR A 80 -9.07 18.60 -7.74
CA THR A 80 -9.57 19.12 -9.02
C THR A 80 -10.81 18.31 -9.37
N SER A 81 -11.91 18.62 -8.69
CA SER A 81 -13.24 18.30 -9.18
C SER A 81 -13.69 19.44 -10.07
N GLY A 82 -14.19 19.12 -11.26
CA GLY A 82 -15.02 20.04 -12.05
C GLY A 82 -14.62 20.14 -13.51
N HIS A 83 -15.54 19.68 -14.36
CA HIS A 83 -15.82 20.14 -15.71
C HIS A 83 -14.97 21.31 -16.23
N GLU A 84 -14.42 21.17 -17.43
CA GLU A 84 -14.64 22.20 -18.44
C GLU A 84 -14.94 21.52 -19.78
N THR A 85 -15.92 22.13 -20.45
CA THR A 85 -16.72 21.70 -21.61
C THR A 85 -15.94 21.28 -22.84
#